data_AF-A0A9D5Q7F9-F1
#
_entry.id   AF-A0A9D5Q7F9-F1
#
_cell.length_a   1.000
_cell.length_b   1.000
_cell.length_c   1.000
_cell.angle_alpha   90.00
_cell.angle_beta   90.00
_cell.angle_gamma   90.00
#
_symmetry.space_group_name_H-M   'P 1'
#
loop_
_entity.id
_entity.type
_entity.pdbx_description
1 polymer ?
#
loop_
_entity_poly.entity_id
_entity_poly.type
_entity_poly.pdbx_seq_one_letter_code
_entity_poly.pdbx_strand_id
1 'polypeptide(L)'
;MSTLTLSSVLDDLRTVEQGLRKFEQRYWLSSDIFYELYTQGMLDDGVNAEDFAEWAGHYRLKQKREATLLQFSRKRVEDLRQQAHDDLIHLLPQDPVLEGA
;
A
#
# COMPACT_ATOMS: atom_id res chain seq x y z
N MET A 1 5.14 19.01 11.54
CA MET A 1 4.98 17.59 11.92
C MET A 1 3.68 17.11 11.31
N SER A 2 3.72 16.39 10.18
CA SER A 2 2.50 15.89 9.56
C SER A 2 2.10 14.60 10.28
N THR A 3 1.09 14.67 11.14
CA THR A 3 0.53 13.47 11.79
C THR A 3 -0.01 12.54 10.71
N LEU A 4 0.65 11.41 10.47
CA LEU A 4 0.18 10.40 9.54
C LEU A 4 -0.87 9.55 10.26
N THR A 5 -2.13 9.63 9.83
CA THR A 5 -3.21 8.81 10.40
C THR A 5 -3.38 7.52 9.61
N LEU A 6 -3.93 6.48 10.24
CA LEU A 6 -4.25 5.24 9.52
C LEU A 6 -5.22 5.52 8.37
N SER A 7 -6.21 6.39 8.59
CA SER A 7 -7.11 6.86 7.54
C SER A 7 -6.37 7.49 6.35
N SER A 8 -5.35 8.33 6.59
CA SER A 8 -4.56 8.91 5.49
C SER A 8 -3.80 7.86 4.68
N VAL A 9 -3.29 6.81 5.33
CA VAL A 9 -2.60 5.70 4.63
C VAL A 9 -3.60 4.91 3.78
N LEU A 10 -4.81 4.67 4.31
CA LEU A 10 -5.88 3.97 3.59
C LEU A 10 -6.41 4.78 2.40
N ASP A 11 -6.55 6.10 2.55
CA ASP A 11 -6.95 6.99 1.45
C ASP A 11 -5.87 7.11 0.37
N ASP A 12 -4.60 7.19 0.76
CA ASP A 12 -3.46 7.13 -0.17
C ASP A 12 -3.48 5.80 -0.95
N LEU A 13 -3.66 4.67 -0.26
CA LEU A 13 -3.76 3.35 -0.89
C LEU A 13 -4.88 3.30 -1.93
N ARG A 14 -6.09 3.72 -1.55
CA ARG A 14 -7.24 3.77 -2.44
C ARG A 14 -6.95 4.62 -3.69
N THR A 15 -6.30 5.76 -3.52
CA THR A 15 -5.96 6.66 -4.64
C THR A 15 -4.94 6.02 -5.59
N VAL A 16 -3.90 5.39 -5.04
CA VAL A 16 -2.86 4.73 -5.83
C VAL A 16 -3.42 3.51 -6.58
N GLU A 17 -4.26 2.71 -5.93
CA GLU A 17 -4.92 1.57 -6.57
C GLU A 17 -5.82 2.00 -7.74
N GLN A 18 -6.54 3.12 -7.60
CA GLN A 18 -7.32 3.68 -8.70
C GLN A 18 -6.43 4.11 -9.88
N GLY A 19 -5.23 4.64 -9.60
CA GLY A 19 -4.23 4.92 -10.62
C GLY A 19 -3.78 3.66 -11.35
N LEU A 20 -3.43 2.61 -10.59
CA LEU A 20 -2.98 1.32 -11.12
C LEU A 20 -4.02 0.64 -12.00
N ARG A 21 -5.31 0.68 -11.63
CA ARG A 21 -6.38 0.06 -12.42
C ARG A 21 -6.43 0.51 -13.87
N LYS A 22 -6.04 1.76 -14.17
CA LYS A 22 -6.00 2.26 -15.55
C LYS A 22 -5.00 1.48 -16.41
N PHE A 23 -3.84 1.17 -15.84
CA PHE A 23 -2.81 0.38 -16.52
C PHE A 23 -3.21 -1.09 -16.60
N GLU A 24 -3.80 -1.65 -15.54
CA GLU A 24 -4.29 -3.03 -15.56
C GLU A 24 -5.37 -3.24 -16.62
N GLN A 25 -6.24 -2.26 -16.83
CA GLN A 25 -7.23 -2.28 -17.92
C GLN A 25 -6.60 -2.04 -19.29
N ARG A 26 -5.62 -1.13 -19.39
CA ARG A 26 -4.94 -0.82 -20.66
C ARG A 26 -4.13 -2.01 -21.18
N TYR A 27 -3.45 -2.72 -20.29
CA TYR A 27 -2.54 -3.82 -20.61
C TYR A 27 -3.10 -5.21 -20.30
N TRP A 28 -4.30 -5.29 -19.70
CA TRP A 28 -4.99 -6.53 -19.34
C TRP A 28 -4.15 -7.49 -18.48
N LEU A 29 -3.33 -6.93 -17.59
CA LEU A 29 -2.47 -7.64 -16.66
C LEU A 29 -2.65 -7.07 -15.27
N SER A 30 -2.70 -7.93 -14.25
CA SER A 30 -2.60 -7.47 -12.86
C SER A 30 -1.25 -6.77 -12.63
N SER A 31 -1.22 -5.76 -11.78
CA SER A 31 0.04 -5.05 -11.47
C SER A 31 1.13 -5.96 -10.91
N ASP A 32 0.79 -7.06 -10.23
CA ASP A 32 1.79 -7.99 -9.69
C ASP A 32 2.56 -8.71 -10.81
N ILE A 33 1.84 -9.30 -11.77
CA ILE A 33 2.43 -9.92 -12.97
C ILE A 33 3.16 -8.87 -13.82
N PHE A 34 2.58 -7.67 -13.96
CA PHE A 34 3.20 -6.59 -14.70
C PHE A 34 4.55 -6.19 -14.08
N TYR A 35 4.65 -6.18 -12.75
CA TYR A 35 5.90 -5.92 -12.03
C TYR A 35 6.93 -7.00 -12.17
N GLU A 36 6.51 -8.27 -12.17
CA GLU A 36 7.40 -9.39 -12.43
C GLU A 36 8.07 -9.23 -13.81
N LEU A 37 7.27 -8.99 -14.87
CA LEU A 37 7.80 -8.78 -16.22
C LEU A 37 8.68 -7.53 -16.32
N TYR A 38 8.27 -6.43 -15.68
CA TYR A 38 9.03 -5.18 -15.63
C TYR A 38 10.41 -5.37 -15.02
N THR A 39 10.48 -6.08 -13.87
CA THR A 39 11.75 -6.31 -13.16
C THR A 39 12.67 -7.28 -13.87
N GLN A 40 12.12 -8.19 -14.69
CA GLN A 40 12.89 -9.10 -15.53
C GLN A 40 13.36 -8.46 -16.85
N GLY A 41 12.93 -7.23 -17.16
CA GLY A 41 13.24 -6.58 -18.44
C GLY A 41 12.55 -7.25 -19.64
N MET A 42 11.41 -7.91 -19.40
CA MET A 42 10.65 -8.65 -20.41
C MET A 42 9.52 -7.86 -21.05
N LEU A 43 9.32 -6.61 -20.63
CA LEU A 43 8.37 -5.71 -21.27
C LEU A 43 8.99 -5.07 -22.52
N ASP A 44 8.12 -4.63 -23.43
CA ASP A 44 8.40 -4.05 -24.76
C ASP A 44 9.76 -3.33 -24.91
N ASP A 45 10.24 -3.23 -26.15
CA ASP A 45 11.51 -2.61 -26.55
C ASP A 45 11.58 -1.07 -26.41
N GLY A 46 10.79 -0.49 -25.49
CA GLY A 46 10.80 0.92 -25.13
C GLY A 46 9.65 1.73 -25.72
N VAL A 47 8.79 1.14 -26.56
CA VAL A 47 7.63 1.82 -27.18
C VAL A 47 6.70 2.46 -26.13
N ASN A 48 6.49 1.78 -25.01
CA ASN A 48 5.61 2.23 -23.92
C ASN A 48 6.40 2.64 -22.65
N ALA A 49 7.66 3.07 -22.80
CA ALA A 49 8.55 3.32 -21.67
C ALA A 49 8.01 4.38 -20.67
N GLU A 50 7.36 5.44 -21.16
CA GLU A 50 6.78 6.48 -20.31
C GLU A 50 5.63 5.93 -19.45
N ASP A 51 4.70 5.22 -20.09
CA ASP A 51 3.59 4.52 -19.47
C ASP A 51 4.06 3.54 -18.38
N PHE A 52 5.09 2.74 -18.68
CA PHE A 52 5.65 1.77 -17.73
C PHE A 52 6.35 2.45 -16.56
N ALA A 53 7.02 3.58 -16.79
CA ALA A 53 7.66 4.36 -15.74
C ALA A 53 6.62 4.98 -14.79
N GLU A 54 5.53 5.54 -15.33
CA GLU A 54 4.42 6.09 -14.53
C GLU A 54 3.77 4.97 -13.68
N TRP A 55 3.41 3.87 -14.33
CA TRP A 55 2.84 2.70 -13.65
C TRP A 55 3.77 2.16 -12.54
N ALA A 56 5.07 2.01 -12.81
CA ALA A 56 6.04 1.54 -11.83
C ALA A 56 6.16 2.50 -10.62
N GLY A 57 6.02 3.80 -10.85
CA GLY A 57 5.93 4.81 -9.80
C GLY A 57 4.73 4.57 -8.88
N HIS A 58 3.54 4.39 -9.46
CA HIS A 58 2.34 4.06 -8.70
C HIS A 58 2.48 2.74 -7.94
N TYR A 59 3.01 1.70 -8.58
CA TYR A 59 3.11 0.38 -7.96
C TYR A 59 4.07 0.37 -6.77
N ARG A 60 5.24 1.02 -6.90
CA ARG A 60 6.17 1.18 -5.78
C ARG A 60 5.58 2.01 -4.64
N LEU A 61 4.77 3.03 -4.96
CA LEU A 61 4.07 3.80 -3.94
C LEU A 61 3.04 2.94 -3.19
N LYS A 62 2.28 2.10 -3.90
CA LYS A 62 1.36 1.12 -3.28
C LYS A 62 2.12 0.23 -2.32
N GLN A 63 3.20 -0.42 -2.76
CA GLN A 63 4.03 -1.29 -1.92
C GLN A 63 4.52 -0.58 -0.64
N LYS A 64 4.98 0.67 -0.78
CA LYS A 64 5.41 1.48 0.38
C LYS A 64 4.26 1.74 1.36
N ARG A 65 3.07 2.09 0.86
CA ARG A 65 1.90 2.36 1.70
C ARG A 65 1.33 1.10 2.35
N GLU A 66 1.33 -0.03 1.66
CA GLU A 66 0.96 -1.34 2.21
C GLU A 66 1.93 -1.74 3.34
N ALA A 67 3.23 -1.52 3.14
CA ALA A 67 4.22 -1.76 4.19
C ALA A 67 3.99 -0.85 5.41
N THR A 68 3.69 0.43 5.22
CA THR A 68 3.32 1.35 6.30
C THR A 68 2.06 0.88 7.03
N LEU A 69 1.02 0.50 6.30
CA LEU A 69 -0.22 -0.04 6.86
C LEU A 69 0.06 -1.27 7.72
N LEU A 70 0.84 -2.23 7.20
CA LEU A 70 1.21 -3.44 7.92
C LEU A 70 1.99 -3.14 9.21
N GLN A 71 2.94 -2.19 9.16
CA GLN A 71 3.68 -1.74 10.35
C GLN A 71 2.74 -1.16 11.41
N PHE A 72 1.81 -0.29 11.00
CA PHE A 72 0.82 0.30 11.90
C PHE A 72 -0.14 -0.74 12.48
N SER A 73 -0.62 -1.68 11.67
CA SER A 73 -1.46 -2.77 12.16
C SER A 73 -0.73 -3.65 13.18
N ARG A 74 0.55 -3.96 12.95
CA ARG A 74 1.37 -4.73 13.90
C ARG A 74 1.55 -3.99 15.22
N LYS A 75 1.92 -2.70 15.18
CA LYS A 75 2.06 -1.87 16.39
C LYS A 75 0.74 -1.79 17.16
N ARG A 76 -0.38 -1.56 16.47
CA ARG A 76 -1.72 -1.54 17.09
C ARG A 76 -2.04 -2.86 17.79
N VAL A 77 -1.74 -4.00 17.16
CA VAL A 77 -1.97 -5.32 17.77
C VAL A 77 -1.10 -5.53 19.01
N GLU A 78 0.15 -5.07 18.97
CA GLU A 78 1.05 -5.12 20.13
C GLU A 78 0.52 -4.27 21.30
N ASP A 79 0.14 -3.02 21.03
CA ASP A 79 -0.43 -2.11 22.04
C ASP A 79 -1.71 -2.70 22.66
N LEU A 80 -2.59 -3.26 21.82
CA LEU A 80 -3.82 -3.90 22.29
C LEU A 80 -3.56 -5.14 23.15
N ARG A 81 -2.53 -5.94 22.82
CA ARG A 81 -2.13 -7.09 23.63
C ARG A 81 -1.57 -6.68 24.98
N GLN A 82 -0.82 -5.56 25.05
CA GLN A 82 -0.31 -5.03 26.30
C GLN A 82 -1.40 -4.46 27.20
N GLN A 83 -2.48 -3.94 26.60
CA GLN A 83 -3.64 -3.37 27.31
C GLN A 83 -4.70 -4.42 27.66
N ALA A 84 -4.63 -5.61 27.05
CA ALA A 84 -5.57 -6.69 27.33
C ALA A 84 -5.31 -7.24 28.73
N HIS A 85 -6.36 -7.26 29.55
CA HIS A 85 -6.34 -7.89 30.87
C HIS A 85 -6.59 -9.41 30.81
N ASP A 86 -6.98 -9.94 29.64
CA ASP A 86 -7.13 -11.36 29.34
C ASP A 86 -6.46 -11.70 27.99
N ASP A 87 -6.48 -12.97 27.57
CA ASP A 87 -5.94 -13.44 26.29
C ASP A 87 -6.67 -12.90 25.03
N LEU A 88 -7.81 -12.21 25.18
CA LEU A 88 -8.63 -11.67 24.11
C LEU A 88 -8.30 -10.22 23.75
N ILE A 89 -8.17 -9.96 22.44
CA ILE A 89 -7.98 -8.61 21.89
C ILE A 89 -9.35 -8.01 21.54
N HIS A 90 -9.68 -6.86 22.14
CA HIS A 90 -10.88 -6.11 21.80
C HIS A 90 -10.60 -5.03 20.75
N LEU A 91 -11.16 -5.20 19.55
CA LEU A 91 -11.04 -4.24 18.46
C LEU A 91 -12.21 -3.25 18.49
N LEU A 92 -11.94 -1.99 18.82
CA LEU A 92 -12.91 -0.90 18.70
C LEU A 92 -12.85 -0.26 17.31
N PRO A 93 -14.00 0.08 16.68
CA PRO A 93 -14.07 0.69 15.35
C PRO A 93 -13.73 2.19 15.39
N GLN A 94 -12.59 2.53 15.98
CA GLN A 94 -12.06 3.89 16.08
C GLN A 94 -10.75 4.00 15.29
N ASP A 95 -10.52 5.15 14.66
CA ASP A 95 -9.28 5.46 13.97
C ASP A 95 -8.16 5.65 15.01
N PRO A 96 -7.13 4.79 15.02
CA PRO A 96 -6.03 4.95 15.94
C PRO A 96 -5.20 6.17 15.52
N VAL A 97 -5.13 7.18 16.40
CA VAL A 97 -4.13 8.24 16.28
C VAL A 97 -2.79 7.64 16.71
N LEU A 98 -1.97 7.27 15.74
CA LEU A 98 -0.61 6.84 16.01
C LEU A 98 0.29 8.07 15.93
N GLU A 99 0.78 8.55 17.08
CA GLU A 99 1.88 9.51 17.07
C GLU A 99 3.10 8.84 16.43
N GLY A 100 3.58 9.45 15.34
CA GLY A 100 4.79 9.01 14.67
C GLY A 100 5.96 9.09 15.65
N ALA A 101 6.71 8.00 15.77
CA ALA A 101 7.99 7.96 16.47
C ALA A 101 9.02 8.89 15.79
#